data_AF-A0A3D9H2E4-F1
#
_entry.id   AF-A0A3D9H2E4-F1
#
_cell.length_a   1.000
_cell.length_b   1.000
_cell.length_c   1.000
_cell.angle_alpha   90.00
_cell.angle_beta   90.00
_cell.angle_gamma   90.00
#
_symmetry.space_group_name_H-M   'P 1'
#
loop_
_entity.id
_entity.type
_entity.pdbx_description
1 polymer ?
#
loop_
_entity_poly.entity_id
_entity_poly.type
_entity_poly.pdbx_seq_one_letter_code
_entity_poly.pdbx_strand_id
1 'polypeptide(L)'
;MTGTVLTSCGQTSKQDAKQVKEDVKELNKDLSQGAKDTSEEIKTTVKADWQKFKTASEATIENTEKEIAALRLKISKANDNEKERLTTALDKLEQKNIELKEKLAQRSKKFKEDMITFNETAKANEQKFEREFTHDTNELGTALKDLFKDNVN
;
A
#
# COMPACT_ATOMS: atom_id res chain seq x y z
N MET A 1 19.03 -83.53 -9.10
CA MET A 1 18.99 -82.67 -10.31
C MET A 1 17.78 -81.76 -10.22
N THR A 2 18.02 -80.45 -10.38
CA THR A 2 17.08 -79.47 -10.97
C THR A 2 15.79 -79.17 -10.18
N GLY A 3 15.45 -77.95 -9.80
CA GLY A 3 16.07 -76.66 -10.04
C GLY A 3 15.27 -75.63 -9.23
N THR A 4 15.99 -74.75 -8.54
CA THR A 4 15.47 -73.63 -7.78
C THR A 4 14.72 -72.67 -8.71
N VAL A 5 13.50 -72.29 -8.32
CA VAL A 5 12.70 -71.27 -9.01
C VAL A 5 13.45 -69.93 -8.93
N LEU A 6 14.04 -69.52 -10.06
CA LEU A 6 14.72 -68.23 -10.20
C LEU A 6 13.69 -67.10 -10.23
N THR A 7 13.59 -66.39 -9.12
CA THR A 7 13.43 -64.93 -9.00
C THR A 7 12.97 -64.19 -10.25
N SER A 8 11.65 -64.07 -10.41
CA SER A 8 11.02 -63.00 -11.20
C SER A 8 10.88 -61.73 -10.34
N CYS A 9 11.99 -61.04 -10.09
CA CYS A 9 12.00 -59.71 -9.48
C CYS A 9 13.05 -58.85 -10.19
N GLY A 10 12.70 -58.26 -11.33
CA GLY A 10 13.66 -57.47 -12.10
C GLY A 10 13.10 -56.42 -13.06
N GLN A 11 11.78 -56.40 -13.31
CA GLN A 11 11.16 -55.42 -14.21
C GLN A 11 10.29 -54.36 -13.49
N THR A 12 9.66 -54.69 -12.37
CA THR A 12 8.78 -53.76 -11.64
C THR A 12 9.55 -52.57 -11.03
N SER A 13 10.75 -52.81 -10.45
CA SER A 13 11.51 -51.77 -9.74
C SER A 13 12.05 -50.64 -10.63
N LYS A 14 12.29 -50.88 -11.92
CA LYS A 14 12.75 -49.84 -12.86
C LYS A 14 11.61 -48.98 -13.39
N GLN A 15 10.41 -49.53 -13.47
CA GLN A 15 9.21 -48.81 -13.92
C GLN A 15 8.70 -47.92 -12.78
N ASP A 16 8.64 -48.46 -11.56
CA ASP A 16 8.27 -47.72 -10.34
C ASP A 16 9.26 -46.57 -10.05
N ALA A 17 10.57 -46.79 -10.22
CA ALA A 17 11.57 -45.75 -9.99
C ALA A 17 11.54 -44.62 -11.05
N LYS A 18 11.04 -44.88 -12.26
CA LYS A 18 10.82 -43.83 -13.28
C LYS A 18 9.57 -43.04 -12.98
N GLN A 19 8.48 -43.73 -12.62
CA GLN A 19 7.21 -43.12 -12.27
C GLN A 19 7.35 -42.21 -11.03
N VAL A 20 8.02 -42.68 -9.97
CA VAL A 20 8.32 -41.86 -8.78
C VAL A 20 9.16 -40.62 -9.12
N LYS A 21 10.10 -40.71 -10.07
CA LYS A 21 10.89 -39.54 -10.50
C LYS A 21 10.09 -38.54 -11.33
N GLU A 22 9.11 -39.01 -12.10
CA GLU A 22 8.20 -38.17 -12.87
C GLU A 22 7.21 -37.48 -11.93
N ASP A 23 6.59 -38.21 -11.00
CA ASP A 23 5.67 -37.68 -9.99
C ASP A 23 6.34 -36.60 -9.11
N VAL A 24 7.59 -36.82 -8.68
CA VAL A 24 8.34 -35.82 -7.89
C VAL A 24 8.68 -34.58 -8.72
N LYS A 25 8.94 -34.71 -10.02
CA LYS A 25 9.16 -33.55 -10.90
C LYS A 25 7.88 -32.76 -11.13
N GLU A 26 6.76 -33.45 -11.33
CA GLU A 26 5.44 -32.85 -11.49
C GLU A 26 5.01 -32.11 -10.22
N LEU A 27 5.14 -32.75 -9.05
CA LEU A 27 4.86 -32.12 -7.75
C LEU A 27 5.73 -30.87 -7.50
N ASN A 28 7.03 -30.92 -7.83
CA ASN A 28 7.90 -29.76 -7.69
C ASN A 28 7.52 -28.61 -8.64
N LYS A 29 7.06 -28.95 -9.85
CA LYS A 29 6.58 -27.97 -10.83
C LYS A 29 5.28 -27.34 -10.35
N ASP A 30 4.35 -28.13 -9.84
CA ASP A 30 3.07 -27.66 -9.31
C ASP A 30 3.24 -26.80 -8.05
N LEU A 31 4.12 -27.20 -7.13
CA LEU A 31 4.50 -26.38 -5.97
C LEU A 31 5.13 -25.05 -6.41
N SER A 32 6.03 -25.08 -7.40
CA SER A 32 6.66 -23.88 -7.94
C SER A 32 5.66 -22.98 -8.67
N GLN A 33 4.69 -23.56 -9.37
CA GLN A 33 3.64 -22.83 -10.07
C GLN A 33 2.65 -22.23 -9.08
N GLY A 34 2.17 -23.00 -8.10
CA GLY A 34 1.28 -22.50 -7.04
C GLY A 34 1.92 -21.39 -6.21
N ALA A 35 3.23 -21.47 -5.92
CA ALA A 35 3.95 -20.38 -5.26
C ALA A 35 4.04 -19.11 -6.11
N LYS A 36 4.20 -19.24 -7.44
CA LYS A 36 4.18 -18.10 -8.37
C LYS A 36 2.79 -17.49 -8.47
N ASP A 37 1.76 -18.32 -8.64
CA ASP A 37 0.38 -17.86 -8.79
C ASP A 37 -0.08 -17.12 -7.52
N THR A 38 0.24 -17.66 -6.34
CA THR A 38 -0.01 -16.99 -5.05
C THR A 38 0.75 -15.66 -4.95
N SER A 39 2.00 -15.60 -5.39
CA SER A 39 2.80 -14.37 -5.38
C SER A 39 2.22 -13.30 -6.31
N GLU A 40 1.78 -13.68 -7.50
CA GLU A 40 1.16 -12.76 -8.46
C GLU A 40 -0.23 -12.29 -8.02
N GLU A 41 -1.03 -13.15 -7.41
CA GLU A 41 -2.32 -12.76 -6.80
C GLU A 41 -2.12 -11.73 -5.68
N ILE A 42 -1.18 -11.98 -4.76
CA ILE A 42 -0.86 -11.04 -3.67
C ILE A 42 -0.41 -9.69 -4.21
N LYS A 43 0.50 -9.67 -5.20
CA LYS A 43 0.95 -8.44 -5.86
C LYS A 43 -0.21 -7.68 -6.51
N THR A 44 -1.15 -8.41 -7.13
CA THR A 44 -2.32 -7.81 -7.77
C THR A 44 -3.22 -7.14 -6.75
N THR A 45 -3.52 -7.81 -5.63
CA THR A 45 -4.32 -7.25 -4.53
C THR A 45 -3.66 -6.02 -3.93
N VAL A 46 -2.37 -6.11 -3.56
CA VAL A 46 -1.65 -4.98 -2.96
C VAL A 46 -1.58 -3.78 -3.90
N LYS A 47 -1.38 -4.01 -5.20
CA LYS A 47 -1.43 -2.94 -6.20
C LYS A 47 -2.81 -2.29 -6.28
N ALA A 48 -3.89 -3.08 -6.23
CA ALA A 48 -5.25 -2.56 -6.27
C ALA A 48 -5.56 -1.73 -5.00
N ASP A 49 -5.18 -2.24 -3.83
CA ASP A 49 -5.35 -1.55 -2.55
C ASP A 49 -4.59 -0.22 -2.53
N TRP A 50 -3.32 -0.23 -2.96
CA TRP A 50 -2.51 0.98 -3.07
C TRP A 50 -3.13 2.01 -4.02
N GLN A 51 -3.65 1.59 -5.19
CA GLN A 51 -4.30 2.52 -6.11
C GLN A 51 -5.55 3.15 -5.50
N LYS A 52 -6.37 2.34 -4.82
CA LYS A 52 -7.56 2.83 -4.12
C LYS A 52 -7.19 3.84 -3.04
N PHE A 53 -6.21 3.51 -2.21
CA PHE A 53 -5.68 4.41 -1.17
C PHE A 53 -5.18 5.71 -1.79
N LYS A 54 -4.29 5.62 -2.80
CA LYS A 54 -3.72 6.78 -3.48
C LYS A 54 -4.79 7.71 -4.05
N THR A 55 -5.78 7.17 -4.75
CA THR A 55 -6.87 7.99 -5.31
C THR A 55 -7.69 8.67 -4.22
N ALA A 56 -8.00 7.97 -3.12
CA ALA A 56 -8.69 8.57 -1.99
C ALA A 56 -7.86 9.69 -1.34
N SER A 57 -6.55 9.46 -1.15
CA SER A 57 -5.63 10.46 -0.61
C SER A 57 -5.51 11.69 -1.52
N GLU A 58 -5.38 11.51 -2.83
CA GLU A 58 -5.34 12.61 -3.81
C GLU A 58 -6.63 13.44 -3.76
N ALA A 59 -7.80 12.79 -3.67
CA ALA A 59 -9.08 13.48 -3.52
C ALA A 59 -9.17 14.27 -2.20
N THR A 60 -8.70 13.70 -1.09
CA THR A 60 -8.66 14.40 0.21
C THR A 60 -7.76 15.63 0.16
N ILE A 61 -6.58 15.53 -0.44
CA ILE A 61 -5.66 16.66 -0.62
C ILE A 61 -6.30 17.75 -1.50
N GLU A 62 -6.91 17.38 -2.63
CA GLU A 62 -7.57 18.35 -3.52
C GLU A 62 -8.74 19.06 -2.81
N ASN A 63 -9.54 18.32 -2.04
CA ASN A 63 -10.60 18.93 -1.24
C ASN A 63 -10.03 19.87 -0.17
N THR A 64 -8.91 19.50 0.44
CA THR A 64 -8.21 20.34 1.41
C THR A 64 -7.67 21.63 0.78
N GLU A 65 -7.12 21.56 -0.44
CA GLU A 65 -6.70 22.74 -1.23
C GLU A 65 -7.89 23.69 -1.48
N LYS A 66 -9.07 23.14 -1.82
CA LYS A 66 -10.30 23.94 -1.99
C LYS A 66 -10.78 24.57 -0.69
N GLU A 67 -10.73 23.84 0.43
CA GLU A 67 -11.07 24.36 1.75
C GLU A 67 -10.12 25.50 2.16
N ILE A 68 -8.81 25.34 1.96
CA ILE A 68 -7.81 26.38 2.21
C ILE A 68 -8.13 27.63 1.39
N ALA A 69 -8.42 27.49 0.10
CA ALA A 69 -8.78 28.62 -0.76
C ALA A 69 -10.05 29.35 -0.26
N ALA A 70 -11.07 28.60 0.18
CA ALA A 70 -12.28 29.18 0.77
C ALA A 70 -11.99 29.91 2.09
N LEU A 71 -11.13 29.35 2.95
CA LEU A 71 -10.72 29.96 4.20
C LEU A 71 -9.91 31.24 3.95
N ARG A 72 -9.02 31.29 2.95
CA ARG A 72 -8.32 32.52 2.53
C ARG A 72 -9.30 33.65 2.19
N LEU A 73 -10.36 33.34 1.45
CA LEU A 73 -11.41 34.32 1.11
C LEU A 73 -12.23 34.77 2.33
N LYS A 74 -12.38 33.91 3.34
CA LYS A 74 -13.04 34.29 4.60
C LYS A 74 -12.15 35.18 5.45
N ILE A 75 -10.86 34.84 5.57
CA ILE A 75 -9.86 35.62 6.30
C ILE A 75 -9.68 37.01 5.69
N SER A 76 -9.75 37.15 4.36
CA SER A 76 -9.61 38.45 3.71
C SER A 76 -10.68 39.48 4.14
N LYS A 77 -11.83 38.98 4.62
CA LYS A 77 -12.98 39.76 5.12
C LYS A 77 -12.98 39.95 6.64
N ALA A 78 -12.06 39.32 7.38
CA ALA A 78 -11.92 39.51 8.83
C ALA A 78 -11.31 40.88 9.16
N ASN A 79 -11.42 41.30 10.42
CA ASN A 79 -10.74 42.51 10.89
C ASN A 79 -9.21 42.31 10.89
N ASP A 80 -8.44 43.40 10.97
CA ASP A 80 -6.99 43.34 10.77
C ASP A 80 -6.26 42.45 11.79
N ASN A 81 -6.68 42.49 13.06
CA ASN A 81 -6.09 41.67 14.13
C ASN A 81 -6.36 40.16 13.91
N GLU A 82 -7.57 39.80 13.51
CA GLU A 82 -7.93 38.42 13.20
C GLU A 82 -7.29 37.95 11.90
N LYS A 83 -7.21 38.84 10.90
CA LYS A 83 -6.64 38.54 9.60
C LYS A 83 -5.19 38.07 9.73
N GLU A 84 -4.35 38.78 10.48
CA GLU A 84 -2.95 38.38 10.66
C GLU A 84 -2.83 37.02 11.36
N ARG A 85 -3.54 36.83 12.47
CA ARG A 85 -3.54 35.59 13.25
C ARG A 85 -4.00 34.40 12.41
N LEU A 86 -5.13 34.54 11.72
CA LEU A 86 -5.73 33.47 10.91
C LEU A 86 -4.91 33.18 9.66
N THR A 87 -4.31 34.21 9.03
CA THR A 87 -3.40 34.03 7.88
C THR A 87 -2.21 33.18 8.29
N THR A 88 -1.54 33.53 9.39
CA THR A 88 -0.39 32.79 9.90
C THR A 88 -0.75 31.34 10.25
N ALA A 89 -1.92 31.11 10.85
CA ALA A 89 -2.39 29.77 11.15
C ALA A 89 -2.70 28.98 9.87
N LEU A 90 -3.36 29.59 8.89
CA LEU A 90 -3.68 28.95 7.62
C LEU A 90 -2.43 28.66 6.78
N ASP A 91 -1.42 29.54 6.77
CA ASP A 91 -0.13 29.32 6.11
C ASP A 91 0.52 28.01 6.58
N LYS A 92 0.51 27.77 7.90
CA LYS A 92 1.07 26.54 8.49
C LYS A 92 0.29 25.29 8.06
N LEU A 93 -1.04 25.38 7.98
CA LEU A 93 -1.89 24.27 7.55
C LEU A 93 -1.73 24.00 6.06
N GLU A 94 -1.59 25.04 5.24
CA GLU A 94 -1.30 24.93 3.82
C GLU A 94 0.05 24.27 3.57
N GLN A 95 1.09 24.67 4.32
CA GLN A 95 2.40 24.02 4.26
C GLN A 95 2.32 22.53 4.60
N LYS A 96 1.56 22.14 5.64
CA LYS A 96 1.33 20.73 5.95
C LYS A 96 0.63 19.97 4.81
N ASN A 97 -0.33 20.59 4.13
CA ASN A 97 -0.99 19.97 2.98
C ASN A 97 -0.01 19.72 1.82
N ILE A 98 0.90 20.67 1.57
CA ILE A 98 1.98 20.54 0.58
C ILE A 98 2.90 19.37 0.94
N GLU A 99 3.33 19.29 2.20
CA GLU A 99 4.16 18.19 2.71
C GLU A 99 3.47 16.81 2.55
N LEU A 100 2.16 16.74 2.79
CA LEU A 100 1.39 15.51 2.56
C LEU A 100 1.34 15.12 1.08
N LYS A 101 1.18 16.09 0.18
CA LYS A 101 1.23 15.87 -1.27
C LYS A 101 2.58 15.32 -1.71
N GLU A 102 3.67 15.88 -1.18
CA GLU A 102 5.03 15.40 -1.45
C GLU A 102 5.25 14.00 -0.86
N LYS A 103 4.81 13.75 0.38
CA LYS A 103 4.90 12.45 1.06
C LYS A 103 4.19 11.35 0.26
N LEU A 104 2.99 11.62 -0.26
CA LEU A 104 2.25 10.69 -1.12
C LEU A 104 2.97 10.43 -2.45
N ALA A 105 3.54 11.47 -3.07
CA ALA A 105 4.28 11.34 -4.32
C ALA A 105 5.58 10.53 -4.14
N GLN A 106 6.31 10.77 -3.05
CA GLN A 106 7.52 10.01 -2.70
C GLN A 106 7.18 8.54 -2.42
N ARG A 107 6.14 8.27 -1.62
CA ARG A 107 5.68 6.89 -1.38
C ARG A 107 5.27 6.21 -2.67
N SER A 108 4.56 6.89 -3.57
CA SER A 108 4.16 6.34 -4.87
C SER A 108 5.34 5.89 -5.73
N LYS A 109 6.50 6.56 -5.64
CA LYS A 109 7.73 6.13 -6.31
C LYS A 109 8.28 4.88 -5.65
N LYS A 110 8.44 4.91 -4.32
CA LYS A 110 8.97 3.78 -3.53
C LYS A 110 8.09 2.52 -3.64
N PHE A 111 6.77 2.66 -3.68
CA PHE A 111 5.85 1.54 -3.85
C PHE A 111 6.12 0.77 -5.15
N LYS A 112 6.41 1.48 -6.25
CA LYS A 112 6.74 0.83 -7.53
C LYS A 112 8.04 0.03 -7.44
N GLU A 113 9.01 0.51 -6.68
CA GLU A 113 10.28 -0.19 -6.43
C GLU A 113 10.05 -1.41 -5.54
N ASP A 114 9.31 -1.26 -4.43
CA ASP A 114 8.97 -2.33 -3.49
C ASP A 114 8.17 -3.47 -4.17
N MET A 115 7.36 -3.15 -5.19
CA MET A 115 6.61 -4.14 -5.98
C MET A 115 7.52 -5.08 -6.79
N ILE A 116 8.75 -4.68 -7.12
CA ILE A 116 9.73 -5.52 -7.82
C ILE A 116 10.27 -6.61 -6.87
N THR A 117 10.42 -6.28 -5.59
CA THR A 117 11.00 -7.14 -4.55
C THR A 117 9.97 -7.50 -3.47
N PHE A 118 8.71 -7.62 -3.86
CA PHE A 118 7.58 -7.71 -2.94
C PHE A 118 7.74 -8.85 -1.92
N ASN A 119 7.63 -8.50 -0.64
CA ASN A 119 7.72 -9.40 0.50
C ASN A 119 6.82 -8.89 1.67
N GLU A 120 6.73 -9.66 2.75
CA GLU A 120 5.92 -9.29 3.92
C GLU A 120 6.32 -7.94 4.55
N THR A 121 7.60 -7.58 4.51
CA THR A 121 8.09 -6.28 5.00
C THR A 121 7.56 -5.13 4.14
N ALA A 122 7.52 -5.28 2.81
CA ALA A 122 6.94 -4.29 1.90
C ALA A 122 5.46 -4.06 2.19
N LYS A 123 4.71 -5.15 2.43
CA LYS A 123 3.30 -5.09 2.83
C LYS A 123 3.09 -4.36 4.16
N ALA A 124 3.88 -4.68 5.18
CA ALA A 124 3.78 -4.03 6.49
C ALA A 124 4.12 -2.53 6.43
N ASN A 125 5.13 -2.16 5.63
CA ASN A 125 5.50 -0.76 5.39
C ASN A 125 4.37 0.01 4.71
N GLU A 126 3.67 -0.62 3.76
CA GLU A 126 2.52 0.00 3.10
C GLU A 126 1.40 0.29 4.10
N GLN A 127 0.97 -0.73 4.84
CA GLN A 127 -0.08 -0.57 5.85
C GLN A 127 0.27 0.47 6.92
N LYS A 128 1.54 0.56 7.32
CA LYS A 128 2.00 1.59 8.25
C LYS A 128 1.87 2.98 7.64
N PHE A 129 2.34 3.15 6.41
CA PHE A 129 2.22 4.41 5.69
C PHE A 129 0.76 4.85 5.54
N GLU A 130 -0.14 3.96 5.11
CA GLU A 130 -1.55 4.28 4.92
C GLU A 130 -2.21 4.78 6.22
N ARG A 131 -1.91 4.14 7.35
CA ARG A 131 -2.42 4.54 8.67
C ARG A 131 -1.90 5.91 9.09
N GLU A 132 -0.60 6.14 9.01
CA GLU A 132 0.02 7.42 9.37
C GLU A 132 -0.51 8.55 8.47
N PHE A 133 -0.57 8.31 7.16
CA PHE A 133 -1.05 9.30 6.21
C PHE A 133 -2.53 9.65 6.43
N THR A 134 -3.37 8.65 6.72
CA THR A 134 -4.78 8.85 7.06
C THR A 134 -4.93 9.66 8.35
N HIS A 135 -4.09 9.38 9.33
CA HIS A 135 -4.08 10.15 10.57
C HIS A 135 -3.69 11.61 10.32
N ASP A 136 -2.57 11.85 9.63
CA ASP A 136 -2.07 13.20 9.33
C ASP A 136 -3.10 14.04 8.54
N THR A 137 -3.77 13.43 7.56
CA THR A 137 -4.83 14.09 6.77
C THR A 137 -6.07 14.41 7.59
N ASN A 138 -6.48 13.52 8.51
CA ASN A 138 -7.61 13.76 9.40
C ASN A 138 -7.31 14.87 10.43
N GLU A 139 -6.09 14.90 10.98
CA GLU A 139 -5.66 15.97 11.87
C GLU A 139 -5.65 17.32 11.16
N LEU A 140 -5.14 17.37 9.93
CA LEU A 140 -5.17 18.58 9.10
C LEU A 140 -6.60 19.06 8.85
N GLY A 141 -7.50 18.16 8.44
CA GLY A 141 -8.91 18.50 8.21
C GLY A 141 -9.62 19.00 9.48
N THR A 142 -9.24 18.46 10.64
CA THR A 142 -9.76 18.94 11.94
C THR A 142 -9.24 20.34 12.25
N ALA A 143 -7.93 20.57 12.08
CA ALA A 143 -7.31 21.87 12.31
C ALA A 143 -7.88 22.98 11.40
N LEU A 144 -8.20 22.66 10.14
CA LEU A 144 -8.86 23.59 9.21
C LEU A 144 -10.27 23.98 9.67
N LYS A 145 -11.04 23.02 10.18
CA LYS A 145 -12.39 23.27 10.76
C LYS A 145 -12.32 24.10 12.03
N ASP A 146 -11.26 23.93 12.80
CA ASP A 146 -11.06 24.60 14.09
C ASP A 146 -10.46 26.00 13.97
N LEU A 147 -9.95 26.36 12.79
CA LEU A 147 -9.28 27.64 12.53
C LEU A 147 -10.07 28.88 13.00
N PHE A 148 -11.41 28.84 12.90
CA PHE A 148 -12.30 29.92 13.31
C PHE A 148 -13.02 29.69 14.66
N LYS A 149 -12.81 28.55 15.34
CA LYS A 149 -13.54 28.22 16.57
C LYS A 149 -13.10 29.05 17.78
N ASP A 150 -11.85 29.47 17.83
CA ASP A 150 -11.35 30.37 18.89
C ASP A 150 -11.83 31.84 18.71
N ASN A 151 -12.64 32.09 17.69
CA ASN A 151 -13.15 33.41 17.33
C ASN A 151 -14.63 33.59 17.73
N VAL A 152 -15.16 32.67 18.55
CA VAL A 152 -16.49 32.75 19.16
C VAL A 152 -16.30 33.21 20.61
N ASN A 153 -16.10 34.51 20.81
CA ASN A 153 -16.29 35.21 22.08
C ASN A 153 -16.66 36.67 21.80
#